data_AF-A0A3Q7RBU5-F1
#
_entry.id   AF-A0A3Q7RBU5-F1
#
_cell.length_a   1.000
_cell.length_b   1.000
_cell.length_c   1.000
_cell.angle_alpha   90.00
_cell.angle_beta   90.00
_cell.angle_gamma   90.00
#
_symmetry.space_group_name_H-M   'P 1'
#
loop_
_entity.id
_entity.type
_entity.pdbx_description
1 polymer ?
#
loop_
_entity_poly.entity_id
_entity_poly.type
_entity_poly.pdbx_seq_one_letter_code
_entity_poly.pdbx_strand_id
1 'polypeptide(L)'
;MGRGTTARASGGTRSWDRVDPGMKQSPSGGQDLSLVEQLLGARHRVKPFLYLLRSYYYSHFTDRAAEPRAASCLAQGPAANQVAEPGSELRSCLEMLLLLLILLLLLLLLLLGLLLPLASLRQRQLQGARPSWLAGLQHRVAGVALHGAAAWQQRRLEQSTLHAGQSQQHALRLCLQGAQRPPCPLTGATDTSAFRNHLPLTKASQAQEEESRGQELPPTSTQYYGEVSLQATLLGLAALNKAYPEVLAPGGTARVTPTSPWPHPLPWPWHALGQVSTPGAKHPGTLLQEALRSPGLRALEAGTAVELLDVFLGLEANGEELAEAVAAGNPGRAAELREALEQGPRGLALRLWPKLQVVVTLDAGGQAEAVAALGALWCQGLAFFSPAYATTGGVVGLSLWPEQPRGLYLLPPGAPFIELLPVKEGAQEEAASTVLLAEAQKGEEYELVLTNHTSLTRCRLGDVVQVVGAHNQCPVVRFVRRLGQGLNVRGEDIQEDTFSEALGRAVGQWPGAKLLDHSCVESSILDSSEGSAPHYEVFVALRGLRNLSEENRDKLDHCLQEVSPRYKSLRFRGSVGPARVHLLGQGAFRELRATLATCPSSPFPPEMPRVLRQRHLAQCLQRRVVS
;
A
#
# COMPACT_ATOMS: atom_id res chain seq x y z
N MET A 1 -57.70 -35.77 -58.83
CA MET A 1 -58.07 -34.62 -57.99
C MET A 1 -56.85 -33.69 -57.89
N GLY A 2 -57.00 -32.41 -58.30
CA GLY A 2 -56.10 -31.22 -58.15
C GLY A 2 -54.62 -31.35 -58.59
N ARG A 3 -54.06 -30.68 -59.63
CA ARG A 3 -53.80 -29.22 -59.84
C ARG A 3 -53.18 -28.55 -58.60
N GLY A 4 -52.04 -27.84 -58.59
CA GLY A 4 -51.39 -26.98 -59.58
C GLY A 4 -51.37 -25.51 -59.09
N THR A 5 -50.29 -24.76 -59.37
CA THR A 5 -50.12 -23.27 -59.41
C THR A 5 -49.88 -22.39 -58.15
N THR A 6 -48.62 -21.92 -58.02
CA THR A 6 -48.07 -20.52 -58.07
C THR A 6 -48.90 -19.24 -57.79
N ALA A 7 -48.31 -18.24 -57.07
CA ALA A 7 -48.10 -16.80 -57.42
C ALA A 7 -47.66 -15.97 -56.16
N ARG A 8 -46.62 -15.11 -56.07
CA ARG A 8 -46.15 -13.86 -56.77
C ARG A 8 -47.03 -12.62 -56.43
N ALA A 9 -46.60 -11.69 -55.54
CA ALA A 9 -45.75 -10.46 -55.69
C ALA A 9 -46.50 -9.12 -55.89
N SER A 10 -46.08 -8.05 -55.18
CA SER A 10 -46.11 -6.59 -55.55
C SER A 10 -45.95 -5.73 -54.27
N GLY A 11 -45.32 -4.55 -54.14
CA GLY A 11 -44.54 -3.58 -54.95
C GLY A 11 -43.80 -2.65 -53.93
N GLY A 12 -42.77 -1.85 -54.21
CA GLY A 12 -42.58 -0.74 -55.17
C GLY A 12 -42.28 0.56 -54.38
N THR A 13 -41.01 0.98 -54.19
CA THR A 13 -40.27 2.11 -54.84
C THR A 13 -40.49 3.56 -54.34
N ARG A 14 -39.34 4.23 -54.01
CA ARG A 14 -38.93 5.67 -54.15
C ARG A 14 -39.66 6.74 -53.28
N SER A 15 -39.10 7.77 -52.63
CA SER A 15 -37.87 8.64 -52.61
C SER A 15 -38.24 10.11 -52.91
N TRP A 16 -37.63 11.05 -52.17
CA TRP A 16 -37.66 12.54 -52.27
C TRP A 16 -38.90 13.20 -51.60
N ASP A 17 -38.83 14.26 -50.78
CA ASP A 17 -38.04 15.49 -50.95
C ASP A 17 -37.71 16.27 -49.66
N ARG A 18 -36.69 17.11 -49.85
CA ARG A 18 -36.00 18.08 -49.01
C ARG A 18 -36.78 19.40 -48.87
N VAL A 19 -36.84 20.02 -47.68
CA VAL A 19 -36.92 21.50 -47.53
C VAL A 19 -36.20 21.93 -46.24
N ASP A 20 -35.15 22.73 -46.42
CA ASP A 20 -34.60 23.69 -45.45
C ASP A 20 -35.22 25.07 -45.79
N PRO A 21 -35.42 26.00 -44.83
CA PRO A 21 -34.40 27.04 -44.70
C PRO A 21 -34.21 27.65 -43.29
N GLY A 22 -32.94 27.78 -42.89
CA GLY A 22 -32.32 29.02 -42.44
C GLY A 22 -32.91 29.80 -41.24
N MET A 23 -32.23 29.70 -40.09
CA MET A 23 -32.03 30.85 -39.20
C MET A 23 -30.60 30.87 -38.63
N LYS A 24 -29.95 32.02 -38.81
CA LYS A 24 -28.63 32.38 -38.29
C LYS A 24 -28.63 32.37 -36.75
N GLN A 25 -27.67 31.69 -36.14
CA GLN A 25 -27.17 32.08 -34.82
C GLN A 25 -25.64 32.07 -34.81
N SER A 26 -25.09 33.21 -34.40
CA SER A 26 -23.69 33.56 -34.28
C SER A 26 -22.97 32.76 -33.18
N PRO A 27 -21.63 32.62 -33.22
CA PRO A 27 -20.87 31.92 -32.19
C PRO A 27 -20.42 32.91 -31.11
N SER A 28 -20.99 32.85 -29.91
CA SER A 28 -20.40 33.48 -28.72
C SER A 28 -20.93 32.78 -27.46
N GLY A 29 -20.06 32.08 -26.74
CA GLY A 29 -20.41 31.46 -25.45
C GLY A 29 -19.62 30.22 -25.05
N GLY A 30 -18.62 29.77 -25.83
CA GLY A 30 -17.88 28.54 -25.55
C GLY A 30 -16.54 28.69 -24.83
N GLN A 31 -16.09 29.91 -24.53
CA GLN A 31 -14.75 30.12 -23.96
C GLN A 31 -14.73 30.24 -22.42
N ASP A 32 -15.83 30.65 -21.78
CA ASP A 32 -15.86 30.89 -20.33
C ASP A 32 -16.02 29.62 -19.47
N LEU A 33 -16.70 28.58 -19.95
CA LEU A 33 -16.84 27.31 -19.22
C LEU A 33 -15.51 26.54 -19.11
N SER A 34 -14.63 26.64 -20.12
CA SER A 34 -13.31 26.01 -20.09
C SER A 34 -12.36 26.68 -19.08
N LEU A 35 -12.54 27.98 -18.85
CA LEU A 35 -11.71 28.77 -17.95
C LEU A 35 -12.14 28.55 -16.49
N VAL A 36 -13.44 28.34 -16.25
CA VAL A 36 -13.98 27.95 -14.93
C VAL A 36 -13.58 26.53 -14.55
N GLU A 37 -13.60 25.55 -15.46
CA GLU A 37 -13.07 24.20 -15.21
C GLU A 37 -11.54 24.19 -15.02
N GLN A 38 -10.79 25.02 -15.75
CA GLN A 38 -9.35 25.20 -15.55
C GLN A 38 -9.00 25.87 -14.20
N LEU A 39 -9.81 26.83 -13.75
CA LEU A 39 -9.67 27.49 -12.44
C LEU A 39 -10.07 26.57 -11.27
N LEU A 40 -11.07 25.69 -11.47
CA LEU A 40 -11.44 24.64 -10.51
C LEU A 40 -10.34 23.57 -10.40
N GLY A 41 -9.69 23.21 -11.51
CA GLY A 41 -8.51 22.35 -11.53
C GLY A 41 -7.28 22.96 -10.85
N ALA A 42 -7.11 24.29 -10.91
CA ALA A 42 -6.06 25.01 -10.19
C ALA A 42 -6.31 25.04 -8.67
N ARG A 43 -7.57 25.19 -8.22
CA ARG A 43 -7.94 25.10 -6.80
C ARG A 43 -7.62 23.74 -6.18
N HIS A 44 -7.73 22.64 -6.94
CA HIS A 44 -7.35 21.30 -6.46
C HIS A 44 -5.83 21.09 -6.33
N ARG A 45 -5.01 21.87 -7.04
CA ARG A 45 -3.54 21.77 -7.03
C ARG A 45 -2.86 22.65 -5.98
N VAL A 46 -3.53 23.71 -5.51
CA VAL A 46 -2.98 24.66 -4.53
C VAL A 46 -3.34 24.29 -3.08
N LYS A 47 -4.44 23.54 -2.85
CA LYS A 47 -4.86 23.09 -1.52
C LYS A 47 -3.78 22.31 -0.73
N PRO A 48 -2.99 21.40 -1.33
CA PRO A 48 -1.91 20.69 -0.62
C PRO A 48 -0.75 21.62 -0.22
N PHE A 49 -0.43 22.60 -1.08
CA PHE A 49 0.62 23.60 -0.83
C PHE A 49 0.21 24.57 0.28
N LEU A 50 -1.07 24.96 0.32
CA LEU A 50 -1.66 25.73 1.42
C LEU A 50 -1.73 24.92 2.72
N TYR A 51 -1.87 23.60 2.67
CA TYR A 51 -1.84 22.74 3.85
C TYR A 51 -0.43 22.65 4.45
N LEU A 52 0.60 22.52 3.61
CA LEU A 52 2.01 22.57 4.01
C LEU A 52 2.41 23.94 4.58
N LEU A 53 1.96 25.04 3.97
CA LEU A 53 2.16 26.40 4.48
C LEU A 53 1.39 26.67 5.76
N ARG A 54 0.16 26.16 5.90
CA ARG A 54 -0.66 26.32 7.12
C ARG A 54 -0.09 25.53 8.30
N SER A 55 0.46 24.34 8.07
CA SER A 55 1.20 23.56 9.07
C SER A 55 2.50 24.27 9.52
N TYR A 56 3.22 24.89 8.57
CA TYR A 56 4.41 25.70 8.86
C TYR A 56 4.07 26.97 9.66
N TYR A 57 2.97 27.67 9.34
CA TYR A 57 2.59 28.93 10.00
C TYR A 57 1.97 28.74 11.40
N TYR A 58 1.15 27.70 11.61
CA TYR A 58 0.47 27.48 12.91
C TYR A 58 1.40 26.94 14.01
N SER A 59 2.50 26.29 13.65
CA SER A 59 3.45 25.72 14.63
C SER A 59 4.54 26.70 15.08
N HIS A 60 4.80 27.75 14.31
CA HIS A 60 5.95 28.65 14.57
C HIS A 60 5.56 29.95 15.30
N PHE A 61 4.26 30.24 15.43
CA PHE A 61 3.76 31.50 16.02
C PHE A 61 2.90 31.34 17.29
N THR A 62 2.52 30.12 17.68
CA THR A 62 1.74 29.87 18.91
C THR A 62 2.62 29.58 20.13
N ASP A 63 3.89 29.20 19.96
CA ASP A 63 4.82 28.87 21.05
C ASP A 63 5.47 30.09 21.73
N ARG A 64 5.15 31.32 21.32
CA ARG A 64 5.66 32.56 21.97
C ARG A 64 4.67 33.29 22.87
N ALA A 65 3.48 32.73 23.12
CA ALA A 65 2.39 33.44 23.82
C ALA A 65 1.91 32.80 25.13
N ALA A 66 2.70 31.94 25.80
CA ALA A 66 2.28 31.34 27.07
C ALA A 66 3.44 31.20 28.07
N GLU A 67 3.81 32.30 28.74
CA GLU A 67 4.41 32.26 30.08
C GLU A 67 3.57 33.15 31.03
N PRO A 68 3.14 32.64 32.20
CA PRO A 68 2.36 33.43 33.14
C PRO A 68 3.29 34.22 34.06
N ARG A 69 3.14 35.56 34.06
CA ARG A 69 3.73 36.43 35.10
C ARG A 69 2.88 36.36 36.37
N ALA A 70 3.43 35.77 37.43
CA ALA A 70 2.94 35.93 38.80
C ALA A 70 3.72 37.07 39.50
N ALA A 71 2.98 37.87 40.28
CA ALA A 71 3.40 39.13 40.89
C ALA A 71 3.90 38.98 42.33
N SER A 72 4.81 39.86 42.77
CA SER A 72 4.71 40.51 44.10
C SER A 72 5.66 41.71 44.24
N CYS A 73 5.11 42.82 44.74
CA CYS A 73 5.76 44.08 45.10
C CYS A 73 6.64 43.96 46.37
N LEU A 74 7.70 44.78 46.49
CA LEU A 74 7.93 45.74 47.59
C LEU A 74 9.29 46.49 47.48
N ALA A 75 9.19 47.82 47.40
CA ALA A 75 9.94 48.86 48.12
C ALA A 75 11.45 49.19 47.88
N GLN A 76 11.68 50.51 47.73
CA GLN A 76 12.87 51.36 48.02
C GLN A 76 13.99 51.49 46.95
N GLY A 77 14.25 52.73 46.49
CA GLY A 77 15.39 53.13 45.63
C GLY A 77 16.59 53.67 46.43
N PRO A 78 17.50 54.50 45.88
CA PRO A 78 17.88 54.74 44.48
C PRO A 78 19.43 54.66 44.21
N ALA A 79 19.81 54.87 42.95
CA ALA A 79 21.14 55.26 42.42
C ALA A 79 22.26 54.19 42.29
N ALA A 80 22.60 53.84 41.04
CA ALA A 80 23.98 53.78 40.54
C ALA A 80 24.01 53.57 39.00
N ASN A 81 24.90 54.32 38.35
CA ASN A 81 25.25 54.28 36.92
C ASN A 81 25.42 52.86 36.34
N GLN A 82 25.01 52.65 35.08
CA GLN A 82 25.80 51.89 34.10
C GLN A 82 25.29 52.09 32.66
N VAL A 83 26.11 52.82 31.89
CA VAL A 83 26.55 52.58 30.49
C VAL A 83 25.51 52.04 29.49
N ALA A 84 25.13 52.90 28.53
CA ALA A 84 24.43 52.49 27.31
C ALA A 84 25.40 51.77 26.35
N GLU A 85 25.16 50.49 26.11
CA GLU A 85 25.81 49.66 25.08
C GLU A 85 25.27 50.01 23.68
N PRO A 86 26.11 50.37 22.69
CA PRO A 86 25.67 50.72 21.33
C PRO A 86 25.49 49.46 20.44
N GLY A 87 24.97 48.37 21.01
CA GLY A 87 24.90 47.05 20.36
C GLY A 87 23.48 46.57 20.00
N SER A 88 22.43 47.22 20.50
CA SER A 88 21.03 46.77 20.31
C SER A 88 20.46 47.14 18.94
N GLU A 89 20.84 48.28 18.37
CA GLU A 89 20.32 48.73 17.07
C GLU A 89 20.89 47.93 15.89
N LEU A 90 22.19 47.61 15.93
CA LEU A 90 22.84 46.78 14.90
C LEU A 90 22.27 45.36 14.86
N ARG A 91 21.93 44.79 16.02
CA ARG A 91 21.34 43.44 16.12
C ARG A 91 19.92 43.41 15.58
N SER A 92 19.13 44.45 15.85
CA SER A 92 17.79 44.66 15.29
C SER A 92 17.83 44.85 13.77
N CYS A 93 18.79 45.64 13.26
CA CYS A 93 18.99 45.80 11.81
C CYS A 93 19.38 44.49 11.11
N LEU A 94 20.24 43.68 11.72
CA LEU A 94 20.63 42.36 11.20
C LEU A 94 19.45 41.37 11.18
N GLU A 95 18.62 41.34 12.22
CA GLU A 95 17.41 40.51 12.25
C GLU A 95 16.38 40.96 11.21
N MET A 96 16.20 42.28 11.04
CA MET A 96 15.34 42.85 10.00
C MET A 96 15.85 42.52 8.59
N LEU A 97 17.17 42.59 8.36
CA LEU A 97 17.77 42.23 7.07
C LEU A 97 17.62 40.73 6.79
N LEU A 98 17.77 39.88 7.81
CA LEU A 98 17.58 38.43 7.72
C LEU A 98 16.12 38.09 7.42
N LEU A 99 15.16 38.73 8.10
CA LEU A 99 13.73 38.58 7.83
C LEU A 99 13.37 39.03 6.41
N LEU A 100 13.95 40.13 5.93
CA LEU A 100 13.74 40.61 4.57
C LEU A 100 14.29 39.61 3.54
N LEU A 101 15.46 39.02 3.80
CA LEU A 101 16.08 38.00 2.96
C LEU A 101 15.25 36.70 2.92
N ILE A 102 14.72 36.28 4.08
CA ILE A 102 13.81 35.14 4.18
C ILE A 102 12.51 35.42 3.42
N LEU A 103 11.95 36.62 3.54
CA LEU A 103 10.74 37.03 2.82
C LEU A 103 10.98 37.06 1.31
N LEU A 104 12.13 37.57 0.86
CA LEU A 104 12.53 37.62 -0.54
C LEU A 104 12.73 36.20 -1.11
N LEU A 105 13.35 35.30 -0.33
CA LEU A 105 13.53 33.91 -0.68
C LEU A 105 12.18 33.18 -0.80
N LEU A 106 11.27 33.42 0.15
CA LEU A 106 9.90 32.88 0.12
C LEU A 106 9.14 33.41 -1.10
N LEU A 107 9.24 34.71 -1.40
CA LEU A 107 8.62 35.31 -2.57
C LEU A 107 9.19 34.71 -3.87
N LEU A 108 10.50 34.52 -3.95
CA LEU A 108 11.17 33.89 -5.09
C LEU A 108 10.73 32.44 -5.28
N LEU A 109 10.64 31.66 -4.20
CA LEU A 109 10.13 30.28 -4.22
C LEU A 109 8.66 30.22 -4.65
N LEU A 110 7.85 31.20 -4.24
CA LEU A 110 6.44 31.32 -4.61
C LEU A 110 6.28 31.70 -6.08
N LEU A 111 7.13 32.63 -6.57
CA LEU A 111 7.19 33.02 -7.99
C LEU A 111 7.65 31.85 -8.86
N LEU A 112 8.69 31.13 -8.44
CA LEU A 112 9.20 29.93 -9.11
C LEU A 112 8.14 28.82 -9.12
N GLY A 113 7.45 28.64 -7.99
CA GLY A 113 6.33 27.72 -7.82
C GLY A 113 5.08 28.06 -8.65
N LEU A 114 4.92 29.31 -9.10
CA LEU A 114 3.84 29.75 -10.01
C LEU A 114 4.26 29.73 -11.48
N LEU A 115 5.49 30.18 -11.78
CA LEU A 115 6.01 30.28 -13.14
C LEU A 115 6.31 28.91 -13.77
N LEU A 116 6.82 27.94 -13.01
CA LEU A 116 7.09 26.59 -13.53
C LEU A 116 5.82 25.82 -13.91
N PRO A 117 4.73 25.81 -13.12
CA PRO A 117 3.49 25.18 -13.55
C PRO A 117 2.87 25.90 -14.76
N LEU A 118 2.92 27.23 -14.83
CA LEU A 118 2.44 28.00 -15.98
C LEU A 118 3.25 27.72 -17.25
N ALA A 119 4.58 27.62 -17.14
CA ALA A 119 5.44 27.17 -18.22
C ALA A 119 5.11 25.72 -18.63
N SER A 120 4.84 24.84 -17.66
CA SER A 120 4.45 23.45 -17.93
C SER A 120 3.07 23.32 -18.58
N LEU A 121 2.11 24.20 -18.22
CA LEU A 121 0.76 24.25 -18.81
C LEU A 121 0.83 24.77 -20.24
N ARG A 122 1.58 25.86 -20.46
CA ARG A 122 1.86 26.41 -21.79
C ARG A 122 2.60 25.41 -22.69
N GLN A 123 3.48 24.60 -22.12
CA GLN A 123 4.19 23.52 -22.81
C GLN A 123 3.32 22.27 -23.01
N ARG A 124 2.32 22.00 -22.15
CA ARG A 124 1.33 20.94 -22.40
C ARG A 124 0.42 21.30 -23.59
N GLN A 125 0.23 22.58 -23.84
CA GLN A 125 -0.48 23.12 -25.02
C GLN A 125 0.35 23.08 -26.31
N LEU A 126 1.68 23.11 -26.23
CA LEU A 126 2.59 22.89 -27.37
C LEU A 126 3.18 21.47 -27.28
N GLN A 127 2.59 20.49 -27.97
CA GLN A 127 3.07 19.11 -28.06
C GLN A 127 4.45 19.00 -28.77
N GLY A 128 5.51 19.50 -28.14
CA GLY A 128 6.89 19.42 -28.60
C GLY A 128 7.80 18.86 -27.50
N ALA A 129 8.77 18.03 -27.90
CA ALA A 129 9.73 17.36 -27.04
C ALA A 129 10.29 18.29 -25.95
N ARG A 130 10.27 17.83 -24.68
CA ARG A 130 10.85 18.57 -23.55
C ARG A 130 12.34 18.83 -23.83
N PRO A 131 12.83 20.08 -23.72
CA PRO A 131 14.26 20.34 -23.77
C PRO A 131 14.96 19.54 -22.65
N SER A 132 16.01 18.78 -22.99
CA SER A 132 16.74 17.91 -22.05
C SER A 132 17.28 18.66 -20.83
N TRP A 133 17.68 19.93 -20.99
CA TRP A 133 18.14 20.79 -19.91
C TRP A 133 17.04 21.13 -18.89
N LEU A 134 15.79 21.31 -19.34
CA LEU A 134 14.65 21.65 -18.47
C LEU A 134 14.23 20.43 -17.65
N ALA A 135 14.27 19.24 -18.25
CA ALA A 135 14.04 17.98 -17.53
C ALA A 135 15.12 17.73 -16.46
N GLY A 136 16.39 18.02 -16.79
CA GLY A 136 17.49 17.95 -15.81
C GLY A 136 17.35 18.96 -14.66
N LEU A 137 16.93 20.19 -14.95
CA LEU A 137 16.67 21.21 -13.92
C LEU A 137 15.48 20.81 -13.03
N GLN A 138 14.38 20.35 -13.61
CA GLN A 138 13.21 19.86 -12.86
C GLN A 138 13.58 18.70 -11.95
N HIS A 139 14.38 17.75 -12.44
CA HIS A 139 14.85 16.61 -11.64
C HIS A 139 15.70 17.07 -10.46
N ARG A 140 16.64 18.01 -10.66
CA ARG A 140 17.45 18.58 -9.58
C ARG A 140 16.60 19.31 -8.54
N VAL A 141 15.65 20.14 -8.97
CA VAL A 141 14.74 20.87 -8.06
C VAL A 141 13.88 19.89 -7.27
N ALA A 142 13.29 18.89 -7.93
CA ALA A 142 12.52 17.85 -7.27
C ALA A 142 13.38 17.02 -6.29
N GLY A 143 14.63 16.72 -6.66
CA GLY A 143 15.60 16.08 -5.79
C GLY A 143 15.88 16.90 -4.53
N VAL A 144 16.26 18.17 -4.66
CA VAL A 144 16.52 19.05 -3.50
C VAL A 144 15.28 19.18 -2.62
N ALA A 145 14.11 19.38 -3.22
CA ALA A 145 12.86 19.48 -2.49
C ALA A 145 12.51 18.17 -1.75
N LEU A 146 12.78 17.00 -2.37
CA LEU A 146 12.56 15.69 -1.74
C LEU A 146 13.47 15.53 -0.52
N HIS A 147 14.76 15.85 -0.64
CA HIS A 147 15.69 15.77 0.48
C HIS A 147 15.29 16.70 1.63
N GLY A 148 14.86 17.92 1.32
CA GLY A 148 14.36 18.87 2.31
C GLY A 148 13.09 18.36 3.02
N ALA A 149 12.10 17.89 2.26
CA ALA A 149 10.86 17.34 2.80
C ALA A 149 11.09 16.07 3.63
N ALA A 150 11.95 15.16 3.16
CA ALA A 150 12.31 13.95 3.87
C ALA A 150 13.12 14.26 5.14
N ALA A 151 14.06 15.21 5.11
CA ALA A 151 14.78 15.63 6.31
C ALA A 151 13.85 16.26 7.36
N TRP A 152 12.84 17.03 6.91
CA TRP A 152 11.81 17.56 7.80
C TRP A 152 10.95 16.43 8.42
N GLN A 153 10.48 15.49 7.59
CA GLN A 153 9.73 14.32 8.06
C GLN A 153 10.55 13.45 9.01
N GLN A 154 11.85 13.28 8.75
CA GLN A 154 12.75 12.52 9.62
C GLN A 154 12.88 13.21 10.97
N ARG A 155 13.16 14.52 11.00
CA ARG A 155 13.25 15.28 12.27
C ARG A 155 11.96 15.19 13.07
N ARG A 156 10.82 15.31 12.40
CA ARG A 156 9.50 15.18 13.03
C ARG A 156 9.27 13.77 13.58
N LEU A 157 9.68 12.73 12.84
CA LEU A 157 9.62 11.35 13.29
C LEU A 157 10.53 11.10 14.51
N GLU A 158 11.75 11.63 14.50
CA GLU A 158 12.66 11.52 15.65
C GLU A 158 12.06 12.17 16.90
N GLN A 159 11.52 13.38 16.77
CA GLN A 159 10.87 14.08 17.89
C GLN A 159 9.64 13.31 18.42
N SER A 160 8.81 12.78 17.52
CA SER A 160 7.60 12.06 17.91
C SER A 160 7.91 10.70 18.55
N THR A 161 8.92 9.99 18.05
CA THR A 161 9.36 8.69 18.59
C THR A 161 10.16 8.82 19.89
N LEU A 162 10.79 9.97 20.16
CA LEU A 162 11.40 10.26 21.48
C LEU A 162 10.35 10.51 22.57
N HIS A 163 9.19 11.05 22.22
CA HIS A 163 8.08 11.33 23.13
C HIS A 163 6.82 10.57 22.68
N ALA A 164 6.94 9.25 22.56
CA ALA A 164 5.92 8.42 21.93
C ALA A 164 4.57 8.51 22.66
N GLY A 165 4.56 8.50 23.99
CA GLY A 165 3.32 8.60 24.77
C GLY A 165 2.54 9.91 24.53
N GLN A 166 3.24 11.05 24.53
CA GLN A 166 2.61 12.36 24.25
C GLN A 166 2.13 12.45 22.80
N SER A 167 2.93 11.93 21.86
CA SER A 167 2.59 11.88 20.44
C SER A 167 1.36 11.02 20.19
N GLN A 168 1.26 9.85 20.84
CA GLN A 168 0.09 8.98 20.76
C GLN A 168 -1.16 9.65 21.34
N GLN A 169 -1.05 10.37 22.45
CA GLN A 169 -2.17 11.13 23.00
C GLN A 169 -2.62 12.26 22.06
N HIS A 170 -1.69 12.90 21.36
CA HIS A 170 -2.05 13.87 20.32
C HIS A 170 -2.74 13.18 19.13
N ALA A 171 -2.21 12.05 18.65
CA ALA A 171 -2.79 11.29 17.55
C ALA A 171 -4.22 10.85 17.88
N LEU A 172 -4.46 10.34 19.10
CA LEU A 172 -5.81 9.99 19.57
C LEU A 172 -6.77 11.19 19.53
N ARG A 173 -6.33 12.36 20.03
CA ARG A 173 -7.13 13.59 19.96
C ARG A 173 -7.51 13.96 18.53
N LEU A 174 -6.59 13.82 17.57
CA LEU A 174 -6.85 14.06 16.16
C LEU A 174 -7.85 13.06 15.57
N CYS A 175 -7.73 11.78 15.90
CA CYS A 175 -8.68 10.75 15.45
C CYS A 175 -10.09 11.02 15.97
N LEU A 176 -10.23 11.43 17.24
CA LEU A 176 -11.53 11.71 17.86
C LEU A 176 -12.18 13.01 17.36
N GLN A 177 -11.39 14.04 17.01
CA GLN A 177 -11.91 15.29 16.46
C GLN A 177 -12.41 15.17 15.01
N GLY A 178 -11.87 14.20 14.25
CA GLY A 178 -12.26 13.97 12.85
C GLY A 178 -13.52 13.13 12.66
N ALA A 179 -13.94 12.36 13.67
CA ALA A 179 -15.08 11.45 13.57
C ALA A 179 -16.42 12.22 13.62
N GLN A 180 -17.09 12.36 12.48
CA GLN A 180 -18.47 12.89 12.40
C GLN A 180 -19.52 11.87 12.87
N ARG A 181 -19.38 11.34 14.09
CA ARG A 181 -20.42 10.54 14.76
C ARG A 181 -21.28 11.42 15.68
N PRO A 182 -22.56 11.06 15.96
CA PRO A 182 -23.31 11.72 17.04
C PRO A 182 -22.47 11.70 18.32
N PRO A 183 -22.58 12.72 19.18
CA PRO A 183 -21.64 12.94 20.26
C PRO A 183 -21.53 11.66 21.10
N CYS A 184 -20.41 10.96 20.94
CA CYS A 184 -20.01 9.96 21.90
C CYS A 184 -19.97 10.69 23.26
N PRO A 185 -20.51 10.16 24.36
CA PRO A 185 -20.57 10.87 25.65
C PRO A 185 -19.18 11.24 26.23
N LEU A 186 -18.11 10.98 25.48
CA LEU A 186 -16.70 11.19 25.78
C LEU A 186 -16.10 12.39 25.05
N THR A 187 -16.87 13.35 24.53
CA THR A 187 -16.34 14.61 23.95
C THR A 187 -15.44 15.43 24.91
N GLY A 188 -15.30 14.99 26.18
CA GLY A 188 -14.35 15.52 27.16
C GLY A 188 -13.21 14.58 27.60
N ALA A 189 -13.19 13.31 27.21
CA ALA A 189 -12.14 12.37 27.61
C ALA A 189 -10.93 12.46 26.66
N THR A 190 -10.05 13.41 26.92
CA THR A 190 -8.80 13.62 26.15
C THR A 190 -7.62 12.79 26.65
N ASP A 191 -7.84 12.00 27.71
CA ASP A 191 -6.84 11.10 28.28
C ASP A 191 -6.95 9.70 27.66
N THR A 192 -5.79 9.14 27.31
CA THR A 192 -5.65 7.82 26.70
C THR A 192 -6.15 6.72 27.64
N SER A 193 -5.99 6.90 28.95
CA SER A 193 -6.48 5.97 29.96
C SER A 193 -8.01 5.90 29.99
N ALA A 194 -8.68 7.05 29.99
CA ALA A 194 -10.13 7.17 29.97
C ALA A 194 -10.73 6.59 28.69
N PHE A 195 -10.14 6.92 27.53
CA PHE A 195 -10.54 6.34 26.25
C PHE A 195 -10.49 4.80 26.26
N ARG A 196 -9.42 4.21 26.79
CA ARG A 196 -9.23 2.76 26.89
C ARG A 196 -10.16 2.09 27.90
N ASN A 197 -10.54 2.78 28.97
CA ASN A 197 -11.43 2.24 30.00
C ASN A 197 -12.91 2.28 29.62
N HIS A 198 -13.32 3.24 28.78
CA HIS A 198 -14.74 3.46 28.46
C HIS A 198 -15.20 2.82 27.15
N LEU A 199 -14.30 2.52 26.21
CA LEU A 199 -14.67 1.95 24.91
C LEU A 199 -14.22 0.50 24.81
N PRO A 200 -15.11 -0.46 24.48
CA PRO A 200 -14.72 -1.85 24.31
C PRO A 200 -13.89 -2.05 23.04
N LEU A 201 -13.12 -3.14 23.00
CA LEU A 201 -12.47 -3.60 21.78
C LEU A 201 -13.55 -4.12 20.80
N THR A 202 -13.50 -3.67 19.55
CA THR A 202 -14.41 -4.11 18.49
C THR A 202 -13.70 -5.01 17.49
N LYS A 203 -14.39 -5.99 16.89
CA LYS A 203 -13.82 -6.82 15.80
C LYS A 203 -14.02 -6.11 14.45
N ALA A 204 -13.05 -6.22 13.54
CA ALA A 204 -13.14 -5.61 12.21
C ALA A 204 -14.40 -5.99 11.41
N SER A 205 -14.88 -7.24 11.53
CA SER A 205 -16.11 -7.69 10.87
C SER A 205 -17.37 -7.00 11.38
N GLN A 206 -17.43 -6.65 12.67
CA GLN A 206 -18.57 -5.95 13.28
C GLN A 206 -18.59 -4.47 12.88
N ALA A 207 -17.41 -3.83 12.76
CA ALA A 207 -17.29 -2.46 12.29
C ALA A 207 -17.77 -2.30 10.83
N GLN A 208 -17.54 -3.31 9.98
CA GLN A 208 -18.00 -3.34 8.58
C GLN A 208 -19.53 -3.59 8.46
N GLU A 209 -20.12 -4.39 9.36
CA GLU A 209 -21.57 -4.62 9.39
C GLU A 209 -22.36 -3.38 9.86
N GLU A 210 -21.84 -2.62 10.83
CA GLU A 210 -22.45 -1.34 11.24
C GLU A 210 -22.40 -0.28 10.14
N GLU A 211 -21.32 -0.25 9.34
CA GLU A 211 -21.18 0.61 8.17
C GLU A 211 -22.20 0.25 7.08
N SER A 212 -22.53 -1.04 6.94
CA SER A 212 -23.54 -1.54 5.99
C SER A 212 -24.98 -1.28 6.45
N ARG A 213 -25.22 -1.05 7.76
CA ARG A 213 -26.54 -0.68 8.32
C ARG A 213 -26.75 0.84 8.40
N GLY A 214 -25.68 1.63 8.30
CA GLY A 214 -25.75 3.09 8.22
C GLY A 214 -26.12 3.57 6.83
N GLN A 215 -26.86 4.68 6.75
CA GLN A 215 -27.28 5.32 5.51
C GLN A 215 -26.09 5.53 4.57
N GLU A 216 -26.17 4.97 3.34
CA GLU A 216 -25.15 5.09 2.29
C GLU A 216 -24.72 6.55 2.11
N LEU A 217 -23.54 6.89 2.60
CA LEU A 217 -22.87 8.13 2.22
C LEU A 217 -22.37 7.97 0.78
N PRO A 218 -22.55 8.99 -0.09
CA PRO A 218 -22.17 8.87 -1.49
C PRO A 218 -20.66 8.58 -1.62
N PRO A 219 -20.22 7.88 -2.69
CA PRO A 219 -18.82 7.61 -2.94
C PRO A 219 -18.13 8.94 -3.27
N THR A 220 -17.75 9.68 -2.25
CA THR A 220 -16.92 10.86 -2.41
C THR A 220 -15.51 10.36 -2.69
N SER A 221 -15.11 10.52 -3.95
CA SER A 221 -13.79 10.24 -4.55
C SER A 221 -12.57 10.91 -3.87
N THR A 222 -12.69 11.38 -2.63
CA THR A 222 -11.58 11.94 -1.87
C THR A 222 -10.88 10.82 -1.14
N GLN A 223 -9.98 10.11 -1.85
CA GLN A 223 -9.03 9.16 -1.26
C GLN A 223 -8.28 9.86 -0.12
N TYR A 224 -8.64 9.58 1.14
CA TYR A 224 -7.93 10.12 2.28
C TYR A 224 -6.65 9.32 2.49
N TYR A 225 -5.56 9.77 1.89
CA TYR A 225 -4.24 9.29 2.23
C TYR A 225 -3.83 9.91 3.57
N GLY A 226 -3.72 9.08 4.60
CA GLY A 226 -3.33 9.53 5.94
C GLY A 226 -1.93 10.15 5.95
N GLU A 227 -1.63 10.92 7.00
CA GLU A 227 -0.33 11.56 7.20
C GLU A 227 0.83 10.55 7.20
N VAL A 228 0.61 9.36 7.77
CA VAL A 228 1.58 8.26 7.78
C VAL A 228 1.85 7.74 6.36
N SER A 229 0.88 7.75 5.44
CA SER A 229 1.09 7.35 4.05
C SER A 229 2.06 8.29 3.32
N LEU A 230 1.92 9.61 3.55
CA LEU A 230 2.84 10.61 3.00
C LEU A 230 4.23 10.45 3.61
N GLN A 231 4.29 10.25 4.93
CA GLN A 231 5.55 10.05 5.65
C GLN A 231 6.28 8.79 5.15
N ALA A 232 5.57 7.67 4.96
CA ALA A 232 6.11 6.43 4.41
C ALA A 232 6.69 6.63 3.01
N THR A 233 6.00 7.40 2.15
CA THR A 233 6.46 7.67 0.79
C THR A 233 7.72 8.54 0.79
N LEU A 234 7.73 9.65 1.55
CA LEU A 234 8.86 10.58 1.57
C LEU A 234 10.11 9.96 2.21
N LEU A 235 9.94 9.31 3.37
CA LEU A 235 11.06 8.65 4.07
C LEU A 235 11.53 7.42 3.30
N GLY A 236 10.61 6.63 2.74
CA GLY A 236 10.96 5.46 1.94
C GLY A 236 11.75 5.83 0.69
N LEU A 237 11.36 6.89 -0.05
CA LEU A 237 12.13 7.38 -1.20
C LEU A 237 13.50 7.92 -0.81
N ALA A 238 13.60 8.64 0.31
CA ALA A 238 14.88 9.15 0.80
C ALA A 238 15.81 8.02 1.26
N ALA A 239 15.27 7.01 1.95
CA ALA A 239 16.02 5.82 2.36
C ALA A 239 16.47 5.01 1.14
N LEU A 240 15.58 4.82 0.15
CA LEU A 240 15.90 4.17 -1.12
C LEU A 240 17.02 4.89 -1.86
N ASN A 241 16.94 6.22 -1.97
CA ASN A 241 17.98 7.02 -2.61
C ASN A 241 19.32 7.00 -1.84
N LYS A 242 19.27 6.89 -0.51
CA LYS A 242 20.47 6.77 0.31
C LYS A 242 21.17 5.43 0.10
N ALA A 243 20.42 4.33 0.10
CA ALA A 243 20.93 2.98 -0.11
C ALA A 243 21.35 2.73 -1.58
N TYR A 244 20.61 3.31 -2.52
CA TYR A 244 20.80 3.13 -3.96
C TYR A 244 20.74 4.47 -4.71
N PRO A 245 21.83 5.27 -4.72
CA PRO A 245 21.83 6.65 -5.24
C PRO A 245 21.46 6.81 -6.71
N GLU A 246 21.63 5.76 -7.52
CA GLU A 246 21.30 5.80 -8.94
C GLU A 246 19.82 5.47 -9.23
N VAL A 247 19.06 4.97 -8.25
CA VAL A 247 17.69 4.49 -8.48
C VAL A 247 16.75 5.62 -8.90
N LEU A 248 16.85 6.78 -8.25
CA LEU A 248 15.98 7.93 -8.57
C LEU A 248 16.49 8.79 -9.74
N ALA A 249 17.55 8.35 -10.45
CA ALA A 249 17.99 9.02 -11.67
C ALA A 249 16.87 9.01 -12.74
N PRO A 250 16.75 10.02 -13.62
CA PRO A 250 15.71 10.05 -14.64
C PRO A 250 15.67 8.76 -15.48
N GLY A 251 14.51 8.09 -15.51
CA GLY A 251 14.33 6.82 -16.21
C GLY A 251 14.96 5.60 -15.51
N GLY A 252 15.36 5.74 -14.26
CA GLY A 252 15.93 4.67 -13.44
C GLY A 252 14.90 3.73 -12.82
N THR A 253 13.61 4.09 -12.77
CA THR A 253 12.56 3.25 -12.20
C THR A 253 11.44 2.99 -13.20
N ALA A 254 10.84 1.80 -13.14
CA ALA A 254 9.61 1.53 -13.89
C ALA A 254 8.60 0.83 -13.00
N ARG A 255 7.34 1.28 -13.10
CA ARG A 255 6.22 0.64 -12.44
C ARG A 255 5.59 -0.36 -13.40
N VAL A 256 5.44 -1.61 -12.97
CA VAL A 256 4.89 -2.71 -13.81
C VAL A 256 3.47 -3.11 -13.46
N THR A 257 2.92 -2.56 -12.36
CA THR A 257 1.54 -2.81 -11.92
C THR A 257 0.72 -1.52 -11.91
N PRO A 258 -0.62 -1.59 -12.05
CA PRO A 258 -1.48 -0.41 -11.93
C PRO A 258 -1.42 0.23 -10.55
N THR A 259 -1.29 -0.58 -9.51
CA THR A 259 -1.13 -0.15 -8.11
C THR A 259 0.32 0.27 -7.86
N SER A 260 0.50 1.29 -7.04
CA SER A 260 1.82 1.81 -6.65
C SER A 260 2.26 1.17 -5.33
N PRO A 261 3.55 0.82 -5.15
CA PRO A 261 4.06 0.43 -3.84
C PRO A 261 4.09 1.61 -2.85
N TRP A 262 4.11 2.83 -3.39
CA TRP A 262 4.13 4.06 -2.60
C TRP A 262 2.73 4.40 -2.10
N PRO A 263 2.49 4.41 -0.78
CA PRO A 263 1.14 4.58 -0.23
C PRO A 263 0.51 5.95 -0.48
N HIS A 264 1.30 6.98 -0.82
CA HIS A 264 0.79 8.31 -1.13
C HIS A 264 1.34 8.78 -2.48
N PRO A 265 0.48 9.17 -3.44
CA PRO A 265 0.95 9.74 -4.69
C PRO A 265 1.58 11.12 -4.42
N LEU A 266 2.83 11.34 -4.80
CA LEU A 266 3.45 12.65 -4.60
C LEU A 266 2.93 13.67 -5.62
N PRO A 267 2.65 14.91 -5.19
CA PRO A 267 2.24 15.97 -6.11
C PRO A 267 3.40 16.38 -7.01
N TRP A 268 3.10 17.21 -8.01
CA TRP A 268 4.13 17.95 -8.74
C TRP A 268 5.01 18.75 -7.76
N PRO A 269 6.35 18.76 -7.88
CA PRO A 269 7.15 18.23 -9.01
C PRO A 269 7.58 16.76 -8.90
N TRP A 270 7.31 16.05 -7.79
CA TRP A 270 7.85 14.73 -7.50
C TRP A 270 7.20 13.54 -8.23
N HIS A 271 5.98 13.73 -8.77
CA HIS A 271 5.19 12.67 -9.44
C HIS A 271 5.90 11.85 -10.54
N ALA A 272 7.05 12.30 -11.05
CA ALA A 272 7.80 11.66 -12.12
C ALA A 272 9.28 11.46 -11.79
N LEU A 273 9.66 11.48 -10.50
CA LEU A 273 11.04 11.18 -10.12
C LEU A 273 11.38 9.72 -10.47
N GLY A 274 12.38 9.55 -11.32
CA GLY A 274 12.90 8.23 -11.72
C GLY A 274 12.02 7.45 -12.70
N GLN A 275 10.70 7.67 -12.71
CA GLN A 275 9.77 6.83 -13.46
C GLN A 275 9.88 7.01 -14.98
N VAL A 276 10.01 5.87 -15.67
CA VAL A 276 9.87 5.77 -17.13
C VAL A 276 8.41 5.95 -17.53
N SER A 277 7.45 5.51 -16.70
CA SER A 277 6.04 5.42 -17.09
C SER A 277 5.28 6.75 -17.17
N THR A 278 4.46 6.90 -18.21
CA THR A 278 3.58 8.08 -18.35
C THR A 278 2.43 8.07 -17.33
N PRO A 279 2.08 9.23 -16.72
CA PRO A 279 0.93 9.31 -15.81
C PRO A 279 -0.37 9.08 -16.59
N GLY A 280 -0.93 7.86 -16.52
CA GLY A 280 -2.21 7.53 -17.16
C GLY A 280 -2.33 6.12 -17.74
N ALA A 281 -1.23 5.37 -17.87
CA ALA A 281 -1.28 3.96 -18.27
C ALA A 281 -2.02 3.12 -17.20
N LYS A 282 -3.24 2.68 -17.51
CA LYS A 282 -4.09 1.89 -16.59
C LYS A 282 -3.92 0.39 -16.75
N HIS A 283 -3.38 -0.08 -17.87
CA HIS A 283 -3.28 -1.50 -18.16
C HIS A 283 -1.89 -2.07 -17.80
N PRO A 284 -1.81 -3.24 -17.15
CA PRO A 284 -0.54 -3.84 -16.74
C PRO A 284 0.36 -4.15 -17.95
N GLY A 285 -0.21 -4.59 -19.07
CA GLY A 285 0.55 -4.90 -20.29
C GLY A 285 1.31 -3.69 -20.85
N THR A 286 0.70 -2.50 -20.84
CA THR A 286 1.36 -1.29 -21.35
C THR A 286 2.51 -0.84 -20.45
N LEU A 287 2.34 -0.96 -19.13
CA LEU A 287 3.36 -0.64 -18.14
C LEU A 287 4.58 -1.57 -18.30
N LEU A 288 4.33 -2.87 -18.46
CA LEU A 288 5.39 -3.86 -18.69
C LEU A 288 6.14 -3.61 -20.00
N GLN A 289 5.43 -3.33 -21.11
CA GLN A 289 6.08 -3.03 -22.39
C GLN A 289 7.00 -1.81 -22.30
N GLU A 290 6.58 -0.76 -21.59
CA GLU A 290 7.39 0.44 -21.38
C GLU A 290 8.65 0.16 -20.54
N ALA A 291 8.52 -0.69 -19.51
CA ALA A 291 9.66 -1.18 -18.73
C ALA A 291 10.64 -2.01 -19.58
N LEU A 292 10.14 -2.91 -20.43
CA LEU A 292 10.97 -3.77 -21.30
C LEU A 292 11.77 -2.98 -22.34
N ARG A 293 11.20 -1.88 -22.86
CA ARG A 293 11.88 -0.96 -23.78
C ARG A 293 13.04 -0.20 -23.13
N SER A 294 13.13 -0.20 -21.80
CA SER A 294 14.13 0.54 -21.03
C SER A 294 15.15 -0.41 -20.40
N PRO A 295 16.30 -0.72 -21.04
CA PRO A 295 17.33 -1.59 -20.45
C PRO A 295 18.03 -0.97 -19.23
N GLY A 296 17.94 0.35 -19.07
CA GLY A 296 18.66 1.12 -18.06
C GLY A 296 18.04 1.11 -16.66
N LEU A 297 16.98 0.34 -16.42
CA LEU A 297 16.30 0.33 -15.11
C LEU A 297 17.23 -0.08 -13.98
N ARG A 298 17.07 0.62 -12.86
CA ARG A 298 17.74 0.43 -11.58
C ARG A 298 16.78 -0.07 -10.50
N ALA A 299 15.51 0.28 -10.59
CA ALA A 299 14.47 -0.30 -9.74
C ALA A 299 13.20 -0.69 -10.50
N LEU A 300 12.56 -1.76 -10.02
CA LEU A 300 11.29 -2.24 -10.51
C LEU A 300 10.23 -2.03 -9.41
N GLU A 301 9.16 -1.30 -9.72
CA GLU A 301 8.11 -0.96 -8.77
C GLU A 301 6.84 -1.77 -9.05
N ALA A 302 6.29 -2.40 -8.02
CA ALA A 302 5.02 -3.12 -8.09
C ALA A 302 4.22 -2.92 -6.81
N GLY A 303 2.90 -2.76 -6.89
CA GLY A 303 2.08 -2.47 -5.72
C GLY A 303 2.19 -3.52 -4.63
N THR A 304 2.08 -4.80 -4.99
CA THR A 304 2.24 -5.93 -4.06
C THR A 304 3.13 -7.01 -4.67
N ALA A 305 3.76 -7.83 -3.83
CA ALA A 305 4.60 -8.93 -4.28
C ALA A 305 3.79 -9.94 -5.11
N VAL A 306 2.53 -10.17 -4.75
CA VAL A 306 1.65 -11.07 -5.49
C VAL A 306 1.28 -10.52 -6.87
N GLU A 307 1.08 -9.20 -7.02
CA GLU A 307 0.89 -8.60 -8.34
C GLU A 307 2.15 -8.69 -9.21
N LEU A 308 3.34 -8.52 -8.60
CA LEU A 308 4.60 -8.70 -9.33
C LEU A 308 4.77 -10.14 -9.81
N LEU A 309 4.35 -11.12 -9.00
CA LEU A 309 4.32 -12.52 -9.37
C LEU A 309 3.45 -12.77 -10.61
N ASP A 310 2.25 -12.17 -10.66
CA ASP A 310 1.38 -12.24 -11.84
C ASP A 310 2.04 -11.64 -13.10
N VAL A 311 2.80 -10.55 -12.94
CA VAL A 311 3.52 -9.92 -14.05
C VAL A 311 4.54 -10.89 -14.65
N PHE A 312 5.35 -11.55 -13.82
CA PHE A 312 6.34 -12.51 -14.32
C PHE A 312 5.70 -13.78 -14.89
N LEU A 313 4.64 -14.29 -14.28
CA LEU A 313 3.87 -15.41 -14.81
C LEU A 313 3.24 -15.07 -16.17
N GLY A 314 2.71 -13.86 -16.32
CA GLY A 314 2.16 -13.36 -17.58
C GLY A 314 3.24 -13.12 -18.64
N LEU A 315 4.42 -12.64 -18.24
CA LEU A 315 5.56 -12.43 -19.14
C LEU A 315 6.05 -13.74 -19.75
N GLU A 316 6.00 -14.85 -19.02
CA GLU A 316 6.32 -16.17 -19.56
C GLU A 316 5.21 -16.73 -20.45
N ALA A 317 3.95 -16.56 -20.05
CA ALA A 317 2.81 -17.08 -20.81
C ALA A 317 2.62 -16.35 -22.15
N ASN A 318 2.81 -15.03 -22.16
CA ASN A 318 2.55 -14.15 -23.31
C ASN A 318 3.84 -13.52 -23.85
N GLY A 319 4.98 -14.18 -23.64
CA GLY A 319 6.30 -13.63 -23.97
C GLY A 319 6.45 -13.24 -25.43
N GLU A 320 5.86 -14.02 -26.34
CA GLU A 320 5.98 -13.79 -27.77
C GLU A 320 5.14 -12.60 -28.26
N GLU A 321 3.90 -12.47 -27.77
CA GLU A 321 3.07 -11.29 -28.02
C GLU A 321 3.74 -10.01 -27.47
N LEU A 322 4.38 -10.10 -26.30
CA LEU A 322 5.15 -8.99 -25.74
C LEU A 322 6.39 -8.67 -26.57
N ALA A 323 7.10 -9.68 -27.09
CA ALA A 323 8.25 -9.49 -27.96
C ALA A 323 7.87 -8.83 -29.28
N GLU A 324 6.75 -9.22 -29.90
CA GLU A 324 6.20 -8.57 -31.09
C GLU A 324 5.86 -7.09 -30.82
N ALA A 325 5.18 -6.81 -29.69
CA ALA A 325 4.84 -5.45 -29.31
C ALA A 325 6.08 -4.58 -29.03
N VAL A 326 7.16 -5.16 -28.48
CA VAL A 326 8.44 -4.47 -28.27
C VAL A 326 9.17 -4.28 -29.60
N ALA A 327 9.11 -5.24 -30.52
CA ALA A 327 9.79 -5.20 -31.82
C ALA A 327 9.36 -4.00 -32.68
N ALA A 328 8.10 -3.59 -32.58
CA ALA A 328 7.57 -2.40 -33.26
C ALA A 328 8.34 -1.10 -32.94
N GLY A 329 8.99 -1.02 -31.77
CA GLY A 329 9.83 0.11 -31.38
C GLY A 329 11.33 -0.21 -31.36
N ASN A 330 11.71 -1.43 -30.97
CA ASN A 330 13.11 -1.85 -30.86
C ASN A 330 13.25 -3.36 -31.11
N PRO A 331 13.59 -3.79 -32.34
CA PRO A 331 13.71 -5.22 -32.69
C PRO A 331 14.85 -5.91 -31.96
N GLY A 332 15.95 -5.21 -31.64
CA GLY A 332 17.05 -5.76 -30.86
C GLY A 332 16.61 -6.16 -29.46
N ARG A 333 15.85 -5.29 -28.77
CA ARG A 333 15.30 -5.60 -27.44
C ARG A 333 14.27 -6.73 -27.47
N ALA A 334 13.54 -6.88 -28.56
CA ALA A 334 12.64 -8.02 -28.72
C ALA A 334 13.41 -9.35 -28.85
N ALA A 335 14.56 -9.36 -29.53
CA ALA A 335 15.43 -10.54 -29.59
C ALA A 335 16.02 -10.87 -28.21
N GLU A 336 16.51 -9.87 -27.48
CA GLU A 336 17.02 -10.05 -26.11
C GLU A 336 15.94 -10.59 -25.15
N LEU A 337 14.69 -10.13 -25.28
CA LEU A 337 13.56 -10.66 -24.51
C LEU A 337 13.32 -12.15 -24.79
N ARG A 338 13.30 -12.55 -26.06
CA ARG A 338 13.12 -13.97 -26.46
C ARG A 338 14.25 -14.83 -25.90
N GLU A 339 15.48 -14.41 -26.08
CA GLU A 339 16.66 -15.12 -25.57
C GLU A 339 16.59 -15.26 -24.03
N ALA A 340 16.22 -14.19 -23.32
CA ALA A 340 16.10 -14.23 -21.87
C ALA A 340 15.00 -15.18 -21.38
N LEU A 341 13.88 -15.27 -22.12
CA LEU A 341 12.77 -16.19 -21.85
C LEU A 341 13.13 -17.65 -22.12
N GLU A 342 13.86 -17.93 -23.20
CA GLU A 342 14.34 -19.28 -23.54
C GLU A 342 15.26 -19.86 -22.46
N GLN A 343 16.06 -19.00 -21.79
CA GLN A 343 16.91 -19.38 -20.66
C GLN A 343 16.12 -19.68 -19.37
N GLY A 344 14.81 -19.44 -19.36
CA GLY A 344 13.89 -19.78 -18.28
C GLY A 344 13.73 -18.70 -17.20
N PRO A 345 13.11 -19.03 -16.05
CA PRO A 345 12.71 -18.06 -15.03
C PRO A 345 13.86 -17.55 -14.16
N ARG A 346 14.89 -18.39 -13.92
CA ARG A 346 15.89 -18.14 -12.87
C ARG A 346 16.75 -16.92 -13.21
N GLY A 347 16.67 -15.85 -12.44
CA GLY A 347 17.39 -14.60 -12.69
C GLY A 347 16.87 -13.80 -13.89
N LEU A 348 15.63 -14.06 -14.33
CA LEU A 348 15.04 -13.40 -15.51
C LEU A 348 15.04 -11.88 -15.39
N ALA A 349 14.76 -11.33 -14.20
CA ALA A 349 14.72 -9.88 -14.01
C ALA A 349 16.08 -9.21 -14.32
N LEU A 350 17.19 -9.81 -13.89
CA LEU A 350 18.54 -9.30 -14.18
C LEU A 350 18.95 -9.50 -15.64
N ARG A 351 18.47 -10.56 -16.31
CA ARG A 351 18.68 -10.71 -17.76
C ARG A 351 17.97 -9.63 -18.57
N LEU A 352 16.71 -9.34 -18.21
CA LEU A 352 15.92 -8.29 -18.87
C LEU A 352 16.45 -6.88 -18.56
N TRP A 353 16.89 -6.66 -17.31
CA TRP A 353 17.39 -5.39 -16.80
C TRP A 353 18.73 -5.58 -16.08
N PRO A 354 19.86 -5.59 -16.80
CA PRO A 354 21.19 -5.88 -16.23
C PRO A 354 21.68 -4.91 -15.16
N LYS A 355 21.11 -3.70 -15.10
CA LYS A 355 21.48 -2.66 -14.13
C LYS A 355 20.53 -2.60 -12.93
N LEU A 356 19.57 -3.52 -12.84
CA LEU A 356 18.58 -3.55 -11.78
C LEU A 356 19.25 -3.85 -10.43
N GLN A 357 18.94 -3.05 -9.41
CA GLN A 357 19.54 -3.13 -8.07
C GLN A 357 18.51 -3.59 -7.04
N VAL A 358 17.27 -3.12 -7.17
CA VAL A 358 16.25 -3.29 -6.14
C VAL A 358 14.84 -3.45 -6.74
N VAL A 359 14.04 -4.30 -6.12
CA VAL A 359 12.60 -4.44 -6.39
C VAL A 359 11.85 -3.74 -5.26
N VAL A 360 10.99 -2.77 -5.60
CA VAL A 360 10.19 -2.02 -4.62
C VAL A 360 8.76 -2.53 -4.66
N THR A 361 8.31 -3.16 -3.56
CA THR A 361 6.96 -3.74 -3.48
C THR A 361 6.46 -3.86 -2.06
N LEU A 362 5.14 -3.79 -1.83
CA LEU A 362 4.56 -4.09 -0.52
C LEU A 362 4.54 -5.61 -0.32
N ASP A 363 5.20 -6.04 0.74
CA ASP A 363 5.39 -7.45 1.14
C ASP A 363 4.75 -7.81 2.49
N ALA A 364 4.21 -6.82 3.22
CA ALA A 364 3.53 -7.05 4.48
C ALA A 364 2.17 -7.77 4.28
N GLY A 365 1.63 -8.33 5.37
CA GLY A 365 0.29 -8.93 5.39
C GLY A 365 0.21 -10.29 4.71
N GLY A 366 1.14 -11.20 5.04
CA GLY A 366 1.08 -12.59 4.59
C GLY A 366 1.56 -12.84 3.16
N GLN A 367 2.37 -11.99 2.55
CA GLN A 367 2.90 -12.20 1.18
C GLN A 367 4.27 -12.91 1.13
N ALA A 368 4.66 -13.59 2.22
CA ALA A 368 5.99 -14.18 2.36
C ALA A 368 6.30 -15.22 1.27
N GLU A 369 5.32 -16.05 0.90
CA GLU A 369 5.46 -17.07 -0.14
C GLU A 369 5.73 -16.44 -1.50
N ALA A 370 4.99 -15.38 -1.84
CA ALA A 370 5.17 -14.67 -3.12
C ALA A 370 6.55 -14.03 -3.20
N VAL A 371 7.02 -13.37 -2.12
CA VAL A 371 8.37 -12.79 -2.06
C VAL A 371 9.45 -13.85 -2.16
N ALA A 372 9.28 -14.98 -1.45
CA ALA A 372 10.22 -16.10 -1.51
C ALA A 372 10.29 -16.70 -2.92
N ALA A 373 9.15 -16.91 -3.58
CA ALA A 373 9.06 -17.40 -4.95
C ALA A 373 9.73 -16.42 -5.93
N LEU A 374 9.44 -15.13 -5.81
CA LEU A 374 10.07 -14.08 -6.63
C LEU A 374 11.59 -14.09 -6.48
N GLY A 375 12.10 -14.09 -5.24
CA GLY A 375 13.54 -14.12 -4.97
C GLY A 375 14.24 -15.40 -5.44
N ALA A 376 13.57 -16.56 -5.35
CA ALA A 376 14.14 -17.84 -5.76
C ALA A 376 14.12 -18.08 -7.28
N LEU A 377 13.19 -17.44 -8.00
CA LEU A 377 12.98 -17.63 -9.43
C LEU A 377 13.41 -16.38 -10.19
N TRP A 378 12.52 -15.41 -10.36
CA TRP A 378 12.72 -14.30 -11.30
C TRP A 378 13.73 -13.25 -10.85
N CYS A 379 13.73 -12.93 -9.55
CA CYS A 379 14.49 -11.84 -8.95
C CYS A 379 15.71 -12.34 -8.16
N GLN A 380 16.31 -13.46 -8.59
CA GLN A 380 17.49 -14.02 -7.96
C GLN A 380 18.63 -12.99 -7.90
N GLY A 381 19.18 -12.76 -6.71
CA GLY A 381 20.27 -11.80 -6.49
C GLY A 381 19.84 -10.34 -6.32
N LEU A 382 18.53 -10.03 -6.36
CA LEU A 382 18.01 -8.67 -6.14
C LEU A 382 17.60 -8.42 -4.69
N ALA A 383 17.87 -7.22 -4.21
CA ALA A 383 17.29 -6.71 -2.98
C ALA A 383 15.80 -6.41 -3.17
N PHE A 384 15.01 -6.56 -2.11
CA PHE A 384 13.61 -6.09 -2.11
C PHE A 384 13.47 -5.06 -1.02
N PHE A 385 12.75 -3.99 -1.35
CA PHE A 385 12.42 -2.93 -0.42
C PHE A 385 10.92 -2.73 -0.37
N SER A 386 10.37 -2.75 0.83
CA SER A 386 8.96 -2.46 1.08
C SER A 386 8.86 -1.17 1.87
N PRO A 387 8.27 -0.12 1.30
CA PRO A 387 8.30 1.21 1.92
C PRO A 387 7.37 1.33 3.13
N ALA A 388 6.37 0.45 3.24
CA ALA A 388 5.31 0.58 4.23
C ALA A 388 4.70 -0.76 4.60
N TYR A 389 4.19 -0.85 5.83
CA TYR A 389 3.22 -1.86 6.21
C TYR A 389 1.82 -1.24 6.09
N ALA A 390 1.09 -1.67 5.07
CA ALA A 390 -0.31 -1.27 4.84
C ALA A 390 -1.25 -2.44 5.13
N THR A 391 -2.39 -2.12 5.74
CA THR A 391 -3.48 -3.07 6.04
C THR A 391 -4.81 -2.49 5.56
N THR A 392 -5.88 -3.28 5.69
CA THR A 392 -7.26 -2.84 5.41
C THR A 392 -7.64 -1.52 6.15
N GLY A 393 -6.98 -1.19 7.27
CA GLY A 393 -7.18 0.04 8.06
C GLY A 393 -6.26 1.22 7.71
N GLY A 394 -5.36 1.08 6.74
CA GLY A 394 -4.41 2.10 6.31
C GLY A 394 -2.95 1.70 6.53
N VAL A 395 -2.04 2.66 6.36
CA VAL A 395 -0.61 2.45 6.65
C VAL A 395 -0.39 2.50 8.16
N VAL A 396 0.16 1.42 8.71
CA VAL A 396 0.44 1.24 10.15
C VAL A 396 1.93 1.26 10.48
N GLY A 397 2.80 1.02 9.51
CA GLY A 397 4.23 0.92 9.73
C GLY A 397 5.07 1.53 8.62
N LEU A 398 6.26 2.04 9.00
CA LEU A 398 7.23 2.69 8.13
C LEU A 398 8.48 1.80 8.00
N SER A 399 9.01 1.66 6.79
CA SER A 399 10.32 1.04 6.58
C SER A 399 11.38 2.11 6.36
N LEU A 400 12.36 2.17 7.25
CA LEU A 400 13.43 3.18 7.23
C LEU A 400 14.78 2.63 6.72
N TRP A 401 14.89 1.30 6.57
CA TRP A 401 16.18 0.63 6.37
C TRP A 401 16.15 -0.36 5.20
N PRO A 402 16.32 0.12 3.95
CA PRO A 402 16.34 -0.74 2.76
C PRO A 402 17.47 -1.79 2.73
N GLU A 403 18.53 -1.57 3.51
CA GLU A 403 19.70 -2.46 3.61
C GLU A 403 19.52 -3.55 4.67
N GLN A 404 18.54 -3.40 5.57
CA GLN A 404 18.26 -4.38 6.61
C GLN A 404 17.45 -5.57 6.06
N PRO A 405 17.36 -6.68 6.82
CA PRO A 405 16.46 -7.76 6.49
C PRO A 405 15.03 -7.26 6.23
N ARG A 406 14.36 -7.91 5.28
CA ARG A 406 12.99 -7.56 4.88
C ARG A 406 12.00 -7.80 6.02
N GLY A 407 10.83 -7.16 5.93
CA GLY A 407 9.73 -7.37 6.89
C GLY A 407 9.89 -6.67 8.24
N LEU A 408 10.75 -5.65 8.33
CA LEU A 408 10.92 -4.81 9.52
C LEU A 408 10.22 -3.47 9.32
N TYR A 409 9.32 -3.12 10.24
CA TYR A 409 8.59 -1.84 10.19
C TYR A 409 8.57 -1.16 11.54
N LEU A 410 8.82 0.15 11.56
CA LEU A 410 8.61 1.00 12.72
C LEU A 410 7.13 1.36 12.82
N LEU A 411 6.52 1.16 13.98
CA LEU A 411 5.16 1.66 14.27
C LEU A 411 5.26 3.13 14.75
N PRO A 412 4.83 4.13 13.95
CA PRO A 412 4.94 5.53 14.35
C PRO A 412 3.80 5.90 15.31
N PRO A 413 4.00 6.87 16.23
CA PRO A 413 2.99 7.28 17.20
C PRO A 413 1.94 8.26 16.62
N GLY A 414 1.76 8.25 15.29
CA GLY A 414 0.87 9.14 14.54
C GLY A 414 -0.54 8.56 14.35
N ALA A 415 -1.31 9.13 13.40
CA ALA A 415 -2.61 8.59 13.00
C ALA A 415 -2.45 7.59 11.84
N PRO A 416 -3.04 6.37 11.90
CA PRO A 416 -4.01 5.92 12.89
C PRO A 416 -3.40 5.66 14.27
N PHE A 417 -4.16 5.90 15.34
CA PHE A 417 -3.73 5.59 16.70
C PHE A 417 -3.65 4.07 16.87
N ILE A 418 -2.46 3.59 17.25
CA ILE A 418 -2.14 2.16 17.38
C ILE A 418 -2.05 1.78 18.85
N GLU A 419 -2.82 0.78 19.24
CA GLU A 419 -2.67 0.05 20.49
C GLU A 419 -2.17 -1.38 20.19
N LEU A 420 -1.48 -1.98 21.16
CA LEU A 420 -0.93 -3.33 21.05
C LEU A 420 -1.63 -4.24 22.07
N LEU A 421 -2.33 -5.27 21.62
CA LEU A 421 -2.97 -6.23 22.49
C LEU A 421 -2.06 -7.46 22.67
N PRO A 422 -1.52 -7.74 23.86
CA PRO A 422 -0.63 -8.89 24.06
C PRO A 422 -1.31 -10.22 23.69
N VAL A 423 -0.65 -11.04 22.87
CA VAL A 423 -1.14 -12.36 22.50
C VAL A 423 -0.59 -13.37 23.52
N LYS A 424 -1.41 -13.76 24.50
CA LYS A 424 -1.04 -14.79 25.49
C LYS A 424 -1.72 -16.11 25.18
N GLU A 425 -0.95 -17.20 25.15
CA GLU A 425 -1.51 -18.56 25.07
C GLU A 425 -2.40 -18.86 26.29
N GLY A 426 -3.68 -19.16 26.05
CA GLY A 426 -4.61 -19.60 27.09
C GLY A 426 -5.21 -18.51 27.99
N ALA A 427 -4.97 -17.23 27.71
CA ALA A 427 -5.65 -16.14 28.42
C ALA A 427 -7.03 -15.88 27.82
N GLN A 428 -8.03 -15.80 28.69
CA GLN A 428 -9.40 -15.41 28.34
C GLN A 428 -9.37 -14.04 27.63
N GLU A 429 -9.99 -13.92 26.44
CA GLU A 429 -9.98 -12.72 25.57
C GLU A 429 -10.44 -11.43 26.28
N GLU A 430 -11.05 -11.55 27.46
CA GLU A 430 -11.74 -10.50 28.19
C GLU A 430 -10.87 -9.78 29.25
N ALA A 431 -9.64 -10.27 29.55
CA ALA A 431 -8.83 -9.75 30.66
C ALA A 431 -7.52 -9.04 30.28
N ALA A 432 -7.10 -9.09 29.00
CA ALA A 432 -5.84 -8.46 28.58
C ALA A 432 -6.06 -6.98 28.20
N SER A 433 -5.55 -6.06 29.03
CA SER A 433 -5.47 -4.66 28.66
C SER A 433 -4.49 -4.48 27.50
N THR A 434 -4.86 -3.70 26.49
CA THR A 434 -3.93 -3.22 25.48
C THR A 434 -2.76 -2.48 26.12
N VAL A 435 -1.64 -2.31 25.42
CA VAL A 435 -0.51 -1.49 25.83
C VAL A 435 -0.21 -0.45 24.75
N LEU A 436 0.47 0.63 25.14
CA LEU A 436 0.92 1.68 24.23
C LEU A 436 2.24 1.29 23.55
N LEU A 437 2.64 2.05 22.53
CA LEU A 437 3.85 1.74 21.74
C LEU A 437 5.11 1.69 22.62
N ALA A 438 5.25 2.62 23.56
CA ALA A 438 6.40 2.70 24.47
C ALA A 438 6.45 1.58 25.53
N GLU A 439 5.35 0.87 25.72
CA GLU A 439 5.22 -0.22 26.69
C GLU A 439 5.48 -1.61 26.07
N ALA A 440 5.68 -1.65 24.75
CA ALA A 440 5.90 -2.86 23.99
C ALA A 440 7.24 -3.53 24.36
N GLN A 441 7.22 -4.84 24.58
CA GLN A 441 8.40 -5.61 24.99
C GLN A 441 8.99 -6.37 23.81
N LYS A 442 10.32 -6.32 23.69
CA LYS A 442 11.05 -7.05 22.64
C LYS A 442 10.88 -8.56 22.81
N GLY A 443 10.57 -9.25 21.71
CA GLY A 443 10.35 -10.69 21.67
C GLY A 443 8.88 -11.10 21.77
N GLU A 444 8.04 -10.24 22.35
CA GLU A 444 6.62 -10.51 22.56
C GLU A 444 5.78 -10.28 21.29
N GLU A 445 4.66 -11.00 21.21
CA GLU A 445 3.68 -10.89 20.13
C GLU A 445 2.46 -10.07 20.56
N TYR A 446 2.03 -9.19 19.67
CA TYR A 446 0.89 -8.31 19.89
C TYR A 446 -0.05 -8.31 18.69
N GLU A 447 -1.35 -8.31 18.94
CA GLU A 447 -2.36 -8.00 17.94
C GLU A 447 -2.50 -6.47 17.80
N LEU A 448 -2.54 -5.99 16.56
CA LEU A 448 -2.75 -4.57 16.27
C LEU A 448 -4.21 -4.16 16.48
N VAL A 449 -4.39 -3.10 17.27
CA VAL A 449 -5.70 -2.46 17.50
C VAL A 449 -5.63 -1.02 17.01
N LEU A 450 -6.53 -0.65 16.10
CA LEU A 450 -6.51 0.66 15.45
C LEU A 450 -7.69 1.54 15.83
N THR A 451 -7.41 2.84 15.97
CA THR A 451 -8.42 3.90 15.94
C THR A 451 -8.06 4.91 14.85
N ASN A 452 -8.99 5.19 13.94
CA ASN A 452 -8.83 6.18 12.88
C ASN A 452 -9.96 7.22 12.90
N HIS A 453 -9.92 8.18 11.98
CA HIS A 453 -10.86 9.30 11.93
C HIS A 453 -12.13 9.01 11.12
N THR A 454 -12.21 7.86 10.42
CA THR A 454 -13.32 7.55 9.51
C THR A 454 -14.34 6.62 10.16
N SER A 455 -13.92 5.47 10.69
CA SER A 455 -14.85 4.41 11.12
C SER A 455 -14.30 3.43 12.16
N LEU A 456 -12.98 3.28 12.27
CA LEU A 456 -12.34 2.34 13.20
C LEU A 456 -12.16 3.00 14.56
N THR A 457 -12.72 2.41 15.61
CA THR A 457 -12.49 2.83 17.00
C THR A 457 -12.20 1.60 17.84
N ARG A 458 -10.98 1.54 18.39
CA ARG A 458 -10.43 0.39 19.13
C ARG A 458 -10.70 -0.94 18.41
N CYS A 459 -10.45 -0.94 17.10
CA CYS A 459 -10.77 -2.05 16.23
C CYS A 459 -9.60 -3.04 16.16
N ARG A 460 -9.84 -4.28 16.56
CA ARG A 460 -8.95 -5.43 16.42
C ARG A 460 -8.80 -5.80 14.95
N LEU A 461 -7.60 -5.62 14.40
CA LEU A 461 -7.31 -5.97 13.01
C LEU A 461 -7.12 -7.48 12.81
N GLY A 462 -6.77 -8.22 13.87
CA GLY A 462 -6.33 -9.61 13.78
C GLY A 462 -4.87 -9.76 13.35
N ASP A 463 -4.18 -8.72 12.89
CA ASP A 463 -2.77 -8.79 12.54
C ASP A 463 -1.89 -8.93 13.79
N VAL A 464 -1.15 -10.04 13.86
CA VAL A 464 -0.18 -10.32 14.92
C VAL A 464 1.21 -9.92 14.45
N VAL A 465 1.87 -9.11 15.26
CA VAL A 465 3.23 -8.64 15.03
C VAL A 465 4.13 -8.99 16.21
N GLN A 466 5.39 -9.32 15.93
CA GLN A 466 6.40 -9.54 16.96
C GLN A 466 7.34 -8.35 17.04
N VAL A 467 7.60 -7.86 18.25
CA VAL A 467 8.55 -6.77 18.48
C VAL A 467 9.97 -7.31 18.36
N VAL A 468 10.73 -6.79 17.40
CA VAL A 468 12.11 -7.20 17.11
C VAL A 468 13.15 -6.23 17.67
N GLY A 469 12.74 -5.01 17.93
CA GLY A 469 13.59 -3.94 18.44
C GLY A 469 12.79 -2.69 18.71
N ALA A 470 13.49 -1.58 18.89
CA ALA A 470 12.88 -0.27 19.09
C ALA A 470 13.71 0.81 18.37
N HIS A 471 13.03 1.83 17.87
CA HIS A 471 13.61 3.09 17.44
C HIS A 471 13.11 4.16 18.41
N ASN A 472 14.00 4.71 19.22
CA ASN A 472 13.65 5.54 20.37
C ASN A 472 12.62 4.79 21.27
N GLN A 473 11.45 5.38 21.55
CA GLN A 473 10.40 4.74 22.34
C GLN A 473 9.37 3.97 21.49
N CYS A 474 9.56 3.87 20.17
CA CYS A 474 8.61 3.20 19.29
C CYS A 474 9.11 1.80 18.88
N PRO A 475 8.24 0.78 18.85
CA PRO A 475 8.65 -0.57 18.53
C PRO A 475 8.90 -0.73 17.03
N VAL A 476 9.96 -1.47 16.71
CA VAL A 476 10.17 -2.05 15.39
C VAL A 476 9.61 -3.47 15.43
N VAL A 477 8.77 -3.81 14.46
CA VAL A 477 8.01 -5.05 14.45
C VAL A 477 8.17 -5.83 13.14
N ARG A 478 7.92 -7.14 13.21
CA ARG A 478 7.72 -8.01 12.04
C ARG A 478 6.31 -8.58 12.05
N PHE A 479 5.71 -8.76 10.88
CA PHE A 479 4.45 -9.49 10.75
C PHE A 479 4.67 -10.99 11.03
N VAL A 480 3.75 -11.61 11.78
CA VAL A 480 3.80 -13.04 12.10
C VAL A 480 2.67 -13.80 11.42
N ARG A 481 1.42 -13.43 11.73
CA ARG A 481 0.21 -14.14 11.28
C ARG A 481 -1.03 -13.27 11.44
N ARG A 482 -2.16 -13.72 10.91
CA ARG A 482 -3.46 -13.12 11.13
C ARG A 482 -4.38 -14.04 11.95
N LEU A 483 -4.92 -13.51 13.05
CA LEU A 483 -5.94 -14.19 13.85
C LEU A 483 -7.19 -14.45 13.01
N GLY A 484 -7.83 -15.59 13.25
CA GLY A 484 -9.01 -16.01 12.49
C GLY A 484 -8.69 -16.63 11.11
N GLN A 485 -7.42 -16.67 10.71
CA GLN A 485 -6.93 -17.45 9.55
C GLN A 485 -6.43 -18.84 9.94
N GLY A 486 -6.82 -19.34 11.11
CA GLY A 486 -6.54 -20.72 11.53
C GLY A 486 -7.51 -21.73 10.91
N LEU A 487 -7.06 -22.97 10.77
CA LEU A 487 -7.87 -24.11 10.37
C LEU A 487 -8.37 -24.88 11.59
N ASN A 488 -9.67 -25.13 11.65
CA ASN A 488 -10.26 -25.82 12.79
C ASN A 488 -11.50 -26.63 12.40
N VAL A 489 -11.35 -27.96 12.31
CA VAL A 489 -12.47 -28.87 12.05
C VAL A 489 -13.00 -29.58 13.29
N ARG A 490 -12.16 -29.80 14.32
CA ARG A 490 -12.51 -30.60 15.51
C ARG A 490 -11.93 -30.07 16.83
N GLY A 491 -11.40 -28.85 16.86
CA GLY A 491 -10.86 -28.19 18.05
C GLY A 491 -9.32 -28.17 18.13
N GLU A 492 -8.62 -28.56 17.06
CA GLU A 492 -7.16 -28.52 16.99
C GLU A 492 -6.57 -27.11 16.88
N ASP A 493 -7.29 -26.21 16.21
CA ASP A 493 -6.94 -24.80 15.96
C ASP A 493 -5.51 -24.60 15.42
N ILE A 494 -5.26 -25.04 14.18
CA ILE A 494 -3.97 -24.87 13.53
C ILE A 494 -3.83 -23.42 13.05
N GLN A 495 -2.86 -22.70 13.61
CA GLN A 495 -2.54 -21.32 13.23
C GLN A 495 -1.89 -21.23 11.85
N GLU A 496 -1.98 -20.04 11.22
CA GLU A 496 -1.45 -19.77 9.88
C GLU A 496 0.05 -20.07 9.75
N ASP A 497 0.86 -19.62 10.71
CA ASP A 497 2.31 -19.83 10.76
C ASP A 497 2.69 -21.31 10.89
N THR A 498 1.98 -22.03 11.77
CA THR A 498 2.14 -23.47 11.99
C THR A 498 1.81 -24.26 10.71
N PHE A 499 0.73 -23.88 10.03
CA PHE A 499 0.35 -24.47 8.75
C PHE A 499 1.36 -24.17 7.65
N SER A 500 1.78 -22.91 7.53
CA SER A 500 2.78 -22.47 6.54
C SER A 500 4.13 -23.18 6.75
N GLU A 501 4.54 -23.45 7.99
CA GLU A 501 5.71 -24.27 8.28
C GLU A 501 5.53 -25.70 7.76
N ALA A 502 4.41 -26.36 8.09
CA ALA A 502 4.13 -27.72 7.64
C ALA A 502 4.07 -27.81 6.10
N LEU A 503 3.43 -26.83 5.45
CA LEU A 503 3.36 -26.75 3.99
C LEU A 503 4.74 -26.52 3.38
N GLY A 504 5.57 -25.65 3.97
CA GLY A 504 6.95 -25.43 3.54
C GLY A 504 7.80 -26.70 3.60
N ARG A 505 7.68 -27.48 4.69
CA ARG A 505 8.34 -28.79 4.85
C ARG A 505 7.86 -29.80 3.80
N ALA A 506 6.56 -29.84 3.51
CA ALA A 506 6.00 -30.74 2.50
C ALA A 506 6.45 -30.38 1.08
N VAL A 507 6.36 -29.09 0.70
CA VAL A 507 6.84 -28.58 -0.60
C VAL A 507 8.33 -28.82 -0.78
N GLY A 508 9.13 -28.71 0.28
CA GLY A 508 10.56 -29.03 0.25
C GLY A 508 10.87 -30.48 -0.13
N GLN A 509 9.91 -31.39 0.07
CA GLN A 509 9.99 -32.80 -0.29
C GLN A 509 9.34 -33.13 -1.64
N TRP A 510 8.79 -32.13 -2.34
CA TRP A 510 8.20 -32.27 -3.68
C TRP A 510 9.27 -31.94 -4.74
N PRO A 511 9.81 -32.93 -5.47
CA PRO A 511 10.93 -32.71 -6.37
C PRO A 511 10.61 -31.66 -7.45
N GLY A 512 11.44 -30.61 -7.52
CA GLY A 512 11.27 -29.55 -8.52
C GLY A 512 10.14 -28.55 -8.25
N ALA A 513 9.35 -28.73 -7.18
CA ALA A 513 8.27 -27.83 -6.84
C ALA A 513 8.77 -26.54 -6.21
N LYS A 514 8.11 -25.43 -6.55
CA LYS A 514 8.20 -24.16 -5.83
C LYS A 514 6.80 -23.65 -5.53
N LEU A 515 6.52 -23.41 -4.26
CA LEU A 515 5.26 -22.80 -3.84
C LEU A 515 5.21 -21.35 -4.31
N LEU A 516 4.14 -21.01 -5.01
CA LEU A 516 3.85 -19.65 -5.44
C LEU A 516 2.87 -18.97 -4.48
N ASP A 517 1.80 -19.68 -4.15
CA ASP A 517 0.73 -19.21 -3.26
C ASP A 517 -0.14 -20.37 -2.77
N HIS A 518 -0.91 -20.18 -1.70
CA HIS A 518 -1.82 -21.18 -1.15
C HIS A 518 -3.06 -20.59 -0.46
N SER A 519 -4.15 -21.35 -0.47
CA SER A 519 -5.34 -21.11 0.37
C SER A 519 -5.94 -22.44 0.82
N CYS A 520 -6.61 -22.42 1.96
CA CYS A 520 -7.15 -23.59 2.63
C CYS A 520 -8.64 -23.42 2.90
N VAL A 521 -9.35 -24.54 2.96
CA VAL A 521 -10.80 -24.60 3.20
C VAL A 521 -11.10 -25.78 4.11
N GLU A 522 -11.99 -25.57 5.08
CA GLU A 522 -12.52 -26.66 5.89
C GLU A 522 -13.55 -27.44 5.06
N SER A 523 -13.48 -28.78 5.07
CA SER A 523 -14.33 -29.63 4.20
C SER A 523 -15.84 -29.38 4.36
N SER A 524 -16.27 -28.89 5.53
CA SER A 524 -17.66 -28.53 5.84
C SER A 524 -18.21 -27.41 4.95
N ILE A 525 -17.36 -26.56 4.38
CA ILE A 525 -17.77 -25.41 3.55
C ILE A 525 -18.13 -25.85 2.13
N LEU A 526 -17.47 -26.89 1.62
CA LEU A 526 -17.60 -27.39 0.24
C LEU A 526 -18.61 -28.56 0.10
N ASP A 527 -19.30 -28.93 1.18
CA ASP A 527 -20.13 -30.16 1.28
C ASP A 527 -19.39 -31.43 0.83
N SER A 528 -18.05 -31.46 0.88
CA SER A 528 -17.23 -32.60 0.46
C SER A 528 -17.18 -33.73 1.50
N SER A 529 -17.99 -33.64 2.57
CA SER A 529 -17.95 -34.53 3.74
C SER A 529 -19.01 -35.64 3.73
N GLU A 530 -19.65 -35.95 2.61
CA GLU A 530 -20.60 -37.08 2.54
C GLU A 530 -19.89 -38.40 2.85
N GLY A 531 -20.02 -38.88 4.10
CA GLY A 531 -19.48 -40.15 4.58
C GLY A 531 -18.03 -40.15 5.07
N SER A 532 -17.30 -39.03 5.02
CA SER A 532 -15.90 -38.93 5.44
C SER A 532 -15.72 -38.09 6.70
N ALA A 533 -14.69 -38.38 7.50
CA ALA A 533 -14.25 -37.50 8.58
C ALA A 533 -13.91 -36.10 8.03
N PRO A 534 -14.19 -35.02 8.81
CA PRO A 534 -13.89 -33.67 8.37
C PRO A 534 -12.38 -33.49 8.22
N HIS A 535 -11.97 -32.73 7.21
CA HIS A 535 -10.57 -32.59 6.82
C HIS A 535 -10.32 -31.22 6.20
N TYR A 536 -9.07 -30.95 5.84
CA TYR A 536 -8.69 -29.72 5.14
C TYR A 536 -8.58 -29.97 3.64
N GLU A 537 -9.13 -29.04 2.86
CA GLU A 537 -8.95 -28.94 1.42
C GLU A 537 -7.94 -27.80 1.18
N VAL A 538 -6.76 -28.13 0.67
CA VAL A 538 -5.61 -27.22 0.53
C VAL A 538 -5.33 -26.98 -0.94
N PHE A 539 -5.55 -25.76 -1.40
CA PHE A 539 -5.30 -25.35 -2.77
C PHE A 539 -3.92 -24.72 -2.88
N VAL A 540 -3.06 -25.27 -3.73
CA VAL A 540 -1.69 -24.79 -3.94
C VAL A 540 -1.45 -24.39 -5.38
N ALA A 541 -0.80 -23.24 -5.58
CA ALA A 541 -0.20 -22.87 -6.85
C ALA A 541 1.29 -23.21 -6.79
N LEU A 542 1.73 -24.12 -7.66
CA LEU A 542 3.11 -24.56 -7.74
C LEU A 542 3.72 -24.22 -9.10
N ARG A 543 5.03 -23.98 -9.08
CA ARG A 543 5.87 -24.03 -10.28
C ARG A 543 6.69 -25.32 -10.30
N GLY A 544 6.87 -25.89 -11.49
CA GLY A 544 7.76 -27.03 -11.72
C GLY A 544 7.05 -28.38 -11.73
N LEU A 545 5.78 -28.44 -11.33
CA LEU A 545 4.96 -29.66 -11.37
C LEU A 545 3.67 -29.42 -12.15
N ARG A 546 3.28 -30.40 -12.97
CA ARG A 546 2.00 -30.43 -13.70
C ARG A 546 0.94 -31.27 -12.98
N ASN A 547 1.38 -32.20 -12.14
CA ASN A 547 0.56 -33.06 -11.31
C ASN A 547 1.28 -33.36 -10.00
N LEU A 548 0.50 -33.70 -8.97
CA LEU A 548 1.01 -34.18 -7.68
C LEU A 548 0.61 -35.64 -7.51
N SER A 549 1.59 -36.53 -7.35
CA SER A 549 1.34 -37.93 -6.99
C SER A 549 0.70 -38.02 -5.61
N GLU A 550 -0.05 -39.10 -5.36
CA GLU A 550 -0.70 -39.35 -4.06
C GLU A 550 0.32 -39.33 -2.92
N GLU A 551 1.46 -40.01 -3.09
CA GLU A 551 2.57 -39.99 -2.13
C GLU A 551 3.02 -38.57 -1.76
N ASN A 552 3.07 -37.65 -2.74
CA ASN A 552 3.45 -36.27 -2.47
C ASN A 552 2.34 -35.51 -1.74
N ARG A 553 1.06 -35.79 -2.03
CA ARG A 553 -0.06 -35.17 -1.29
C ARG A 553 -0.05 -35.59 0.17
N ASP A 554 0.23 -36.86 0.44
CA ASP A 554 0.28 -37.42 1.79
C ASP A 554 1.37 -36.79 2.66
N LYS A 555 2.46 -36.31 2.06
CA LYS A 555 3.54 -35.61 2.79
C LYS A 555 3.04 -34.38 3.55
N LEU A 556 2.02 -33.67 3.06
CA LEU A 556 1.46 -32.55 3.80
C LEU A 556 0.77 -33.02 5.08
N ASP A 557 -0.05 -34.08 4.99
CA ASP A 557 -0.72 -34.66 6.16
C ASP A 557 0.30 -35.12 7.20
N HIS A 558 1.39 -35.77 6.76
CA HIS A 558 2.48 -36.17 7.65
C HIS A 558 3.18 -34.98 8.30
N CYS A 559 3.52 -33.94 7.54
CA CYS A 559 4.13 -32.73 8.10
C CYS A 559 3.21 -32.04 9.13
N LEU A 560 1.90 -32.00 8.88
CA LEU A 560 0.93 -31.46 9.85
C LEU A 560 0.87 -32.28 11.13
N GLN A 561 0.96 -33.61 11.03
CA GLN A 561 1.02 -34.50 12.20
C GLN A 561 2.32 -34.31 13.01
N GLU A 562 3.43 -33.99 12.35
CA GLU A 562 4.71 -33.72 13.04
C GLU A 562 4.71 -32.38 13.76
N VAL A 563 4.16 -31.34 13.12
CA VAL A 563 4.17 -29.97 13.65
C VAL A 563 3.09 -29.78 14.72
N SER A 564 1.92 -30.42 14.60
CA SER A 564 0.81 -30.28 15.56
C SER A 564 0.45 -31.60 16.25
N PRO A 565 0.81 -31.77 17.54
CA PRO A 565 0.42 -32.94 18.33
C PRO A 565 -1.10 -33.11 18.46
N ARG A 566 -1.85 -32.00 18.49
CA ARG A 566 -3.33 -32.04 18.55
C ARG A 566 -3.91 -32.60 17.26
N TYR A 567 -3.44 -32.12 16.10
CA TYR A 567 -3.83 -32.64 14.81
C TYR A 567 -3.51 -34.14 14.71
N LYS A 568 -2.29 -34.55 15.08
CA LYS A 568 -1.86 -35.96 15.10
C LYS A 568 -2.77 -36.85 15.93
N SER A 569 -3.13 -36.42 17.14
CA SER A 569 -4.03 -37.16 18.03
C SER A 569 -5.42 -37.34 17.41
N LEU A 570 -5.98 -36.29 16.81
CA LEU A 570 -7.30 -36.33 16.16
C LEU A 570 -7.30 -37.14 14.85
N ARG A 571 -6.21 -37.08 14.08
CA ARG A 571 -5.96 -37.94 12.91
C ARG A 571 -5.89 -39.41 13.30
N PHE A 572 -5.16 -39.75 14.37
CA PHE A 572 -5.05 -41.12 14.90
C PHE A 572 -6.40 -41.68 15.38
N ARG A 573 -7.24 -40.84 16.00
CA ARG A 573 -8.61 -41.22 16.43
C ARG A 573 -9.62 -41.31 15.28
N GLY A 574 -9.23 -40.95 14.05
CA GLY A 574 -10.14 -40.86 12.90
C GLY A 574 -11.18 -39.73 13.01
N SER A 575 -11.02 -38.81 13.97
CA SER A 575 -11.92 -37.66 14.14
C SER A 575 -11.69 -36.59 13.07
N VAL A 576 -10.47 -36.55 12.52
CA VAL A 576 -10.05 -35.70 11.41
C VAL A 576 -9.51 -36.59 10.29
N GLY A 577 -9.97 -36.36 9.06
CA GLY A 577 -9.50 -37.04 7.86
C GLY A 577 -8.17 -36.47 7.34
N PRO A 578 -7.51 -37.17 6.40
CA PRO A 578 -6.27 -36.68 5.79
C PRO A 578 -6.47 -35.35 5.07
N ALA A 579 -5.50 -34.44 5.19
CA ALA A 579 -5.49 -33.21 4.39
C ALA A 579 -5.42 -33.53 2.89
N ARG A 580 -6.28 -32.92 2.09
CA ARG A 580 -6.35 -33.10 0.64
C ARG A 580 -5.72 -31.90 -0.05
N VAL A 581 -4.69 -32.15 -0.85
CA VAL A 581 -3.98 -31.12 -1.61
C VAL A 581 -4.52 -31.08 -3.03
N HIS A 582 -4.85 -29.90 -3.54
CA HIS A 582 -5.34 -29.64 -4.90
C HIS A 582 -4.37 -28.70 -5.62
N LEU A 583 -3.91 -29.12 -6.79
CA LEU A 583 -3.06 -28.28 -7.62
C LEU A 583 -3.91 -27.34 -8.46
N LEU A 584 -3.66 -26.03 -8.34
CA LEU A 584 -4.36 -25.01 -9.11
C LEU A 584 -3.69 -24.72 -10.45
N GLY A 585 -4.51 -24.41 -11.45
CA GLY A 585 -4.08 -23.87 -12.73
C GLY A 585 -3.54 -22.44 -12.61
N GLN A 586 -2.75 -22.04 -13.60
CA GLN A 586 -2.19 -20.69 -13.66
C GLN A 586 -3.31 -19.63 -13.66
N GLY A 587 -3.14 -18.59 -12.85
CA GLY A 587 -4.09 -17.48 -12.75
C GLY A 587 -5.28 -17.68 -11.80
N ALA A 588 -5.42 -18.85 -11.16
CA ALA A 588 -6.52 -19.11 -10.21
C ALA A 588 -6.57 -18.08 -9.05
N PHE A 589 -5.43 -17.81 -8.41
CA PHE A 589 -5.37 -16.82 -7.33
C PHE A 589 -5.58 -15.38 -7.81
N ARG A 590 -5.21 -15.08 -9.07
CA ARG A 590 -5.50 -13.77 -9.67
C ARG A 590 -7.01 -13.56 -9.84
N GLU A 591 -7.73 -14.60 -10.25
CA GLU A 591 -9.19 -14.58 -10.33
C GLU A 591 -9.83 -14.43 -8.95
N LEU A 592 -9.33 -15.17 -7.95
CA LEU A 592 -9.79 -15.04 -6.56
C LEU A 592 -9.63 -13.60 -6.04
N ARG A 593 -8.46 -12.97 -6.27
CA ARG A 593 -8.25 -11.55 -5.91
C ARG A 593 -9.21 -10.63 -6.64
N ALA A 594 -9.47 -10.89 -7.93
CA ALA A 594 -10.43 -10.10 -8.70
C ALA A 594 -11.85 -10.22 -8.11
N THR A 595 -12.27 -11.43 -7.69
CA THR A 595 -13.54 -11.63 -6.98
C THR A 595 -13.57 -10.88 -5.65
N LEU A 596 -12.51 -10.97 -4.84
CA LEU A 596 -12.41 -10.23 -3.58
C LEU A 596 -12.49 -8.71 -3.79
N ALA A 597 -11.88 -8.19 -4.87
CA ALA A 597 -11.89 -6.77 -5.19
C ALA A 597 -13.25 -6.25 -5.67
N THR A 598 -14.17 -7.12 -6.08
CA THR A 598 -15.56 -6.73 -6.38
C THR A 598 -16.38 -6.47 -5.12
N CYS A 599 -15.89 -6.87 -3.94
CA CYS A 599 -16.48 -6.50 -2.66
C CYS A 599 -16.03 -5.07 -2.28
N PRO A 600 -16.95 -4.21 -1.81
CA PRO A 600 -16.62 -2.84 -1.42
C PRO A 600 -15.81 -2.85 -0.13
N SER A 601 -14.49 -2.98 -0.21
CA SER A 601 -13.63 -2.84 0.96
C SER A 601 -12.26 -2.26 0.61
N SER A 602 -11.94 -1.16 1.30
CA SER A 602 -10.64 -0.49 1.43
C SER A 602 -9.95 0.02 0.14
N PRO A 603 -9.23 1.15 0.20
CA PRO A 603 -8.38 1.62 -0.92
C PRO A 603 -7.12 0.77 -1.14
N PHE A 604 -6.81 -0.15 -0.23
CA PHE A 604 -5.72 -1.13 -0.38
C PHE A 604 -6.27 -2.44 -0.95
N PRO A 605 -5.50 -3.15 -1.80
CA PRO A 605 -5.96 -4.41 -2.37
C PRO A 605 -6.39 -5.36 -1.24
N PRO A 606 -7.52 -6.08 -1.39
CA PRO A 606 -7.98 -6.99 -0.36
C PRO A 606 -6.89 -8.01 -0.08
N GLU A 607 -6.47 -8.08 1.17
CA GLU A 607 -5.45 -9.03 1.61
C GLU A 607 -5.95 -10.45 1.36
N MET A 608 -5.13 -11.29 0.73
CA MET A 608 -5.54 -12.62 0.34
C MET A 608 -5.80 -13.47 1.60
N PRO A 609 -7.03 -14.01 1.79
CA PRO A 609 -7.30 -14.92 2.90
C PRO A 609 -6.58 -16.25 2.71
N ARG A 610 -5.89 -16.70 3.75
CA ARG A 610 -5.31 -18.05 3.82
C ARG A 610 -6.37 -19.11 4.05
N VAL A 611 -7.44 -18.79 4.78
CA VAL A 611 -8.58 -19.69 4.99
C VAL A 611 -9.85 -19.10 4.39
N LEU A 612 -10.41 -19.77 3.38
CA LEU A 612 -11.66 -19.34 2.76
C LEU A 612 -12.84 -19.88 3.57
N ARG A 613 -13.59 -18.96 4.20
CA ARG A 613 -14.81 -19.27 4.96
C ARG A 613 -16.07 -19.22 4.10
N GLN A 614 -16.02 -18.50 2.98
CA GLN A 614 -17.16 -18.31 2.09
C GLN A 614 -17.13 -19.32 0.95
N ARG A 615 -18.24 -20.06 0.81
CA ARG A 615 -18.38 -21.13 -0.19
C ARG A 615 -18.11 -20.65 -1.62
N HIS A 616 -18.61 -19.47 -2.01
CA HIS A 616 -18.45 -18.98 -3.39
C HIS A 616 -16.97 -18.69 -3.74
N LEU A 617 -16.16 -18.25 -2.78
CA LEU A 617 -14.72 -18.06 -2.95
C LEU A 617 -13.99 -19.41 -3.08
N ALA A 618 -14.37 -20.38 -2.25
CA ALA A 618 -13.81 -21.74 -2.34
C ALA A 618 -14.16 -22.41 -3.67
N GLN A 619 -15.39 -22.23 -4.17
CA GLN A 619 -15.82 -22.73 -5.48
C GLN A 619 -15.07 -22.08 -6.65
N CYS A 620 -14.65 -20.82 -6.53
CA CYS A 620 -13.81 -20.16 -7.53
C CYS A 620 -12.50 -20.92 -7.73
N LEU A 621 -11.82 -21.32 -6.64
CA LEU A 621 -10.62 -22.14 -6.72
C LEU A 621 -10.91 -23.58 -7.17
N GLN A 622 -11.99 -24.18 -6.69
CA GLN A 622 -12.37 -25.56 -7.04
C GLN A 622 -12.54 -25.75 -8.55
N ARG A 623 -13.09 -24.77 -9.26
CA ARG A 623 -13.25 -24.79 -10.73
C ARG A 623 -11.92 -24.72 -11.49
N ARG A 624 -10.84 -24.32 -10.82
CA ARG A 624 -9.49 -24.14 -11.39
C ARG A 624 -8.51 -25.22 -10.95
N VAL A 625 -8.99 -26.27 -10.29
CA VAL A 625 -8.16 -27.44 -9.94
C VAL A 625 -7.79 -28.20 -11.20
N VAL A 626 -6.50 -28.47 -11.37
CA VAL A 626 -5.93 -29.20 -12.50
C VAL A 626 -5.58 -30.63 -12.11
N SER A 627 -5.22 -30.87 -10.84
CA SER A 627 -4.87 -32.18 -10.33
C SER A 627 -5.25 -32.35 -8.89
#